data_AF-A0A8C4QWS0-F1
#
_entry.id   AF-A0A8C4QWS0-F1
#
_cell.length_a   1.000
_cell.length_b   1.000
_cell.length_c   1.000
_cell.angle_alpha   90.00
_cell.angle_beta   90.00
_cell.angle_gamma   90.00
#
_symmetry.space_group_name_H-M   'P 1'
#
loop_
_entity.id
_entity.type
_entity.pdbx_description
1 polymer ?
#
loop_
_entity_poly.entity_id
_entity_poly.type
_entity_poly.pdbx_seq_one_letter_code
_entity_poly.pdbx_strand_id
1 'polypeptide(L)'
;SGYECEAHNNPADFFLDVVNGDSTALNNTLENVVESHKGLGIVEQLAKQYSHSTFAKETTDQLERIEQTRIKKGHKKRLPTLKSNSSTASSFFTQMSCLLKRTFLNLVRSPQASVAQLLVTLILGLIVGAIFFDISDDVSGIQNRVGAMFFLTTNQCFGSLSAVDLFIQEKKIFV
;
A
#
# COMPACT_ATOMS: atom_id res chain seq x y z
N SER A 1 -9.69 -37.58 9.00
CA SER A 1 -8.27 -37.43 9.32
C SER A 1 -7.95 -37.49 10.81
N GLY A 2 -8.82 -38.02 11.69
CA GLY A 2 -8.47 -38.33 13.08
C GLY A 2 -8.25 -37.15 14.03
N TYR A 3 -8.22 -35.91 13.54
CA TYR A 3 -8.12 -34.69 14.36
C TYR A 3 -9.52 -34.20 14.77
N GLU A 4 -9.72 -33.97 16.06
CA GLU A 4 -10.97 -33.46 16.63
C GLU A 4 -10.74 -32.06 17.18
N CYS A 5 -11.58 -31.11 16.76
CA CYS A 5 -11.55 -29.74 17.26
C CYS A 5 -12.38 -29.66 18.53
N GLU A 6 -11.79 -29.22 19.63
CA GLU A 6 -12.51 -29.02 20.88
C GLU A 6 -13.55 -27.88 20.73
N ALA A 7 -14.70 -28.04 21.39
CA ALA A 7 -15.85 -27.13 21.21
C ALA A 7 -15.60 -25.65 21.56
N HIS A 8 -14.50 -25.36 22.26
CA HIS A 8 -14.12 -24.01 22.67
C HIS A 8 -13.06 -23.38 21.77
N ASN A 9 -12.49 -24.13 20.81
CA ASN A 9 -11.48 -23.63 19.88
C ASN A 9 -12.10 -23.07 18.60
N ASN A 10 -11.44 -22.05 18.03
CA ASN A 10 -11.81 -21.52 16.73
C ASN A 10 -11.45 -22.55 15.65
N PRO A 11 -12.42 -23.07 14.87
CA PRO A 11 -12.14 -24.10 13.88
C PRO A 11 -11.16 -23.63 12.80
N ALA A 12 -11.17 -22.34 12.42
CA ALA A 12 -10.25 -21.83 11.40
C ALA A 12 -8.79 -21.83 11.88
N ASP A 13 -8.56 -21.49 13.14
CA ASP A 13 -7.23 -21.46 13.76
C ASP A 13 -6.70 -22.89 13.93
N PHE A 14 -7.56 -23.79 14.43
CA PHE A 14 -7.27 -25.22 14.54
C PHE A 14 -6.86 -25.86 13.20
N PHE A 15 -7.55 -25.53 12.10
CA PHE A 15 -7.15 -26.03 10.78
C PHE A 15 -5.78 -25.50 10.33
N LEU A 16 -5.45 -24.24 10.62
CA LEU A 16 -4.14 -23.66 10.30
C LEU A 16 -3.03 -24.30 11.13
N ASP A 17 -3.27 -24.57 12.40
CA ASP A 17 -2.31 -25.26 13.28
C ASP A 17 -2.04 -26.69 12.80
N VAL A 18 -3.08 -27.44 12.45
CA VAL A 18 -2.96 -28.81 11.93
C VAL A 18 -2.23 -28.85 10.59
N VAL A 19 -2.45 -27.86 9.72
CA VAL A 19 -1.77 -27.77 8.40
C VAL A 19 -0.34 -27.23 8.54
N ASN A 20 -0.07 -26.32 9.48
CA ASN A 20 1.28 -25.82 9.74
C ASN A 20 2.11 -26.81 10.57
N GLY A 21 1.47 -27.83 11.16
CA GLY A 21 2.12 -28.82 12.02
C GLY A 21 2.53 -28.25 13.38
N ASP A 22 1.83 -27.23 13.86
CA ASP A 22 2.15 -26.57 15.13
C ASP A 22 1.65 -27.43 16.32
N SER A 23 2.47 -27.51 17.36
CA SER A 23 2.42 -28.57 18.39
C SER A 23 1.22 -28.47 19.33
N THR A 24 0.53 -27.33 19.40
CA THR A 24 -0.61 -27.10 20.31
C THR A 24 -1.80 -28.02 20.02
N ALA A 25 -2.08 -28.33 18.75
CA ALA A 25 -3.14 -29.25 18.36
C ALA A 25 -2.74 -30.75 18.46
N LEU A 26 -1.44 -31.03 18.60
CA LEU A 26 -0.88 -32.39 18.58
C LEU A 26 -0.56 -32.95 19.99
N ASN A 27 -0.63 -32.11 21.02
CA ASN A 27 -0.23 -32.45 22.39
C ASN A 27 -1.00 -33.63 23.01
N ASN A 28 -2.16 -34.00 22.49
CA ASN A 28 -2.95 -35.11 23.04
C ASN A 28 -2.67 -36.49 22.41
N THR A 29 -1.78 -36.63 21.42
CA THR A 29 -1.59 -37.95 20.76
C THR A 29 -0.15 -38.44 20.53
N LEU A 30 0.90 -37.66 20.75
CA LEU A 30 2.26 -38.17 20.55
C LEU A 30 3.31 -37.45 21.39
N GLU A 31 3.33 -37.77 22.68
CA GLU A 31 4.57 -37.69 23.46
C GLU A 31 5.56 -38.69 22.84
N ASN A 32 6.71 -38.19 22.39
CA ASN A 32 7.88 -38.88 21.82
C ASN A 32 8.08 -38.77 20.28
N VAL A 33 9.30 -38.33 19.95
CA VAL A 33 10.01 -38.35 18.65
C VAL A 33 10.03 -37.02 17.88
N VAL A 34 11.10 -36.27 18.17
CA VAL A 34 11.98 -35.46 17.29
C VAL A 34 11.30 -34.39 16.44
N GLU A 35 11.44 -33.15 16.93
CA GLU A 35 11.08 -31.87 16.31
C GLU A 35 11.78 -31.66 14.95
N SER A 36 11.09 -30.92 14.07
CA SER A 36 11.59 -30.31 12.83
C SER A 36 11.44 -31.05 11.49
N HIS A 37 11.23 -32.38 11.44
CA HIS A 37 11.07 -33.10 10.15
C HIS A 37 9.69 -33.75 9.89
N LYS A 38 8.78 -33.78 10.88
CA LYS A 38 7.44 -34.39 10.74
C LYS A 38 6.38 -33.49 10.08
N GLY A 39 6.48 -32.16 10.22
CA GLY A 39 5.47 -31.22 9.69
C GLY A 39 5.28 -31.35 8.17
N LEU A 40 6.38 -31.46 7.43
CA LEU A 40 6.34 -31.67 5.97
C LEU A 40 5.64 -32.99 5.58
N GLY A 41 5.86 -34.05 6.36
CA GLY A 41 5.27 -35.37 6.12
C GLY A 41 3.77 -35.45 6.45
N ILE A 42 3.32 -34.75 7.49
CA ILE A 42 1.89 -34.66 7.84
C ILE A 42 1.12 -33.89 6.77
N VAL A 43 1.68 -32.77 6.29
CA VAL A 43 1.10 -32.00 5.19
C VAL A 43 0.98 -32.83 3.92
N GLU A 44 2.03 -33.59 3.59
CA GLU A 44 2.01 -34.47 2.40
C GLU A 44 0.98 -35.60 2.54
N GLN A 45 0.83 -36.17 3.74
CA GLN A 45 -0.21 -37.16 4.03
C GLN A 45 -1.63 -36.57 3.96
N LEU A 46 -1.85 -35.38 4.52
CA LEU A 46 -3.13 -34.67 4.44
C LEU A 46 -3.47 -34.28 3.01
N ALA A 47 -2.50 -33.81 2.23
CA ALA A 47 -2.66 -33.52 0.80
C ALA A 47 -3.04 -34.78 0.01
N LYS A 48 -2.43 -35.93 0.34
CA LYS A 48 -2.79 -37.23 -0.24
C LYS A 48 -4.18 -37.70 0.17
N GLN A 49 -4.58 -37.53 1.43
CA GLN A 49 -5.94 -37.85 1.88
C GLN A 49 -6.98 -36.97 1.19
N TYR A 50 -6.69 -35.68 1.04
CA TYR A 50 -7.55 -34.75 0.33
C TYR A 50 -7.69 -35.15 -1.16
N SER A 51 -6.60 -35.48 -1.85
CA SER A 51 -6.65 -35.85 -3.28
C SER A 51 -7.48 -37.10 -3.56
N HIS A 52 -7.55 -38.04 -2.60
CA HIS A 52 -8.39 -39.23 -2.70
C HIS A 52 -9.83 -39.03 -2.21
N SER A 53 -10.14 -37.89 -1.56
CA SER A 53 -11.46 -37.61 -1.00
C SER A 53 -12.52 -37.33 -2.07
N THR A 54 -13.80 -37.46 -1.68
CA THR A 54 -14.94 -37.08 -2.53
C THR A 54 -14.96 -35.58 -2.82
N PHE A 55 -14.53 -34.75 -1.87
CA PHE A 55 -14.48 -33.29 -2.01
C PHE A 55 -13.52 -32.82 -3.10
N ALA A 56 -12.34 -33.44 -3.20
CA ALA A 56 -11.40 -33.14 -4.29
C ALA A 56 -11.99 -33.52 -5.65
N LYS A 57 -12.61 -34.71 -5.75
CA LYS A 57 -13.27 -35.18 -6.98
C LYS A 57 -14.43 -34.28 -7.40
N GLU A 58 -15.27 -33.88 -6.45
CA GLU A 58 -16.38 -32.97 -6.69
C GLU A 58 -15.89 -31.60 -7.18
N THR A 59 -14.85 -31.06 -6.56
CA THR A 59 -14.24 -29.78 -6.99
C THR A 59 -13.68 -29.88 -8.41
N THR A 60 -13.03 -31.00 -8.76
CA THR A 60 -12.52 -31.22 -10.13
C THR A 60 -13.63 -31.41 -11.15
N ASP A 61 -14.72 -32.09 -10.79
CA ASP A 61 -15.91 -32.28 -11.66
C ASP A 61 -16.64 -30.94 -11.87
N GLN A 62 -16.78 -30.12 -10.83
CA GLN A 62 -17.30 -28.75 -10.96
C GLN A 62 -16.45 -27.90 -11.89
N LEU A 63 -15.12 -27.99 -11.78
CA LEU A 63 -14.19 -27.28 -12.67
C LEU A 63 -14.36 -27.73 -14.12
N GLU A 64 -14.42 -29.04 -14.37
CA GLU A 64 -14.62 -29.60 -15.70
C GLU A 64 -15.97 -29.18 -16.30
N ARG A 65 -17.05 -29.19 -15.52
CA ARG A 65 -18.38 -28.70 -15.94
C ARG A 65 -18.36 -27.24 -16.34
N ILE A 66 -17.62 -26.40 -15.60
CA ILE A 66 -17.45 -24.98 -15.93
C ILE A 66 -16.67 -24.83 -17.26
N GLU A 67 -15.64 -25.64 -17.50
CA GLU A 67 -14.90 -25.64 -18.76
C GLU A 67 -15.74 -26.14 -19.95
N GLN A 68 -16.45 -27.26 -19.80
CA GLN A 68 -17.32 -27.80 -20.85
C GLN A 68 -18.46 -26.84 -21.20
N THR A 69 -19.04 -26.16 -20.21
CA THR A 69 -20.08 -25.13 -20.42
C THR A 69 -19.52 -23.93 -21.18
N ARG A 70 -18.24 -23.56 -20.97
CA ARG A 70 -17.57 -22.50 -21.72
C ARG A 70 -17.32 -22.88 -23.18
N ILE A 71 -16.87 -24.10 -23.44
CA ILE A 71 -16.58 -24.59 -24.80
C ILE A 71 -17.89 -24.65 -25.63
N LYS A 72 -18.97 -25.19 -25.05
CA LYS A 72 -20.27 -25.31 -25.73
C LYS A 72 -20.94 -23.97 -26.06
N LYS A 73 -20.71 -22.93 -25.25
CA LYS A 73 -21.26 -21.58 -25.47
C LYS A 73 -20.45 -20.72 -26.45
N GLY A 74 -19.49 -21.30 -27.18
CA GLY A 74 -18.69 -20.59 -28.19
C GLY A 74 -17.87 -19.42 -27.65
N HIS A 75 -17.80 -19.26 -26.32
CA HIS A 75 -17.07 -18.19 -25.66
C HIS A 75 -15.59 -18.55 -25.60
N LYS A 76 -14.87 -18.29 -26.69
CA LYS A 76 -13.39 -18.17 -26.70
C LYS A 76 -12.89 -16.94 -25.91
N LYS A 77 -13.68 -16.40 -24.98
CA LYS A 77 -13.19 -15.40 -24.04
C LYS A 77 -12.63 -16.17 -22.86
N ARG A 78 -11.33 -15.96 -22.66
CA ARG A 78 -10.48 -16.48 -21.58
C ARG A 78 -11.27 -16.57 -20.27
N LEU A 79 -10.88 -17.56 -19.45
CA LEU A 79 -11.09 -17.60 -18.00
C LEU A 79 -11.27 -16.17 -17.45
N PRO A 80 -12.16 -15.91 -16.47
CA PRO A 80 -11.92 -14.77 -15.60
C PRO A 80 -10.64 -15.08 -14.82
N THR A 81 -9.48 -15.12 -15.50
CA THR A 81 -8.32 -14.42 -15.01
C THR A 81 -8.91 -13.14 -14.47
N LEU A 82 -8.68 -12.86 -13.18
CA LEU A 82 -8.86 -11.50 -12.67
C LEU A 82 -8.51 -10.61 -13.84
N LYS A 83 -9.49 -9.86 -14.36
CA LYS A 83 -9.18 -8.86 -15.36
C LYS A 83 -8.25 -7.95 -14.58
N SER A 84 -6.95 -8.20 -14.71
CA SER A 84 -5.96 -7.17 -14.57
C SER A 84 -6.51 -6.11 -15.50
N ASN A 85 -7.02 -5.03 -14.91
CA ASN A 85 -7.61 -3.92 -15.61
C ASN A 85 -6.55 -3.15 -16.44
N SER A 86 -5.48 -3.84 -16.84
CA SER A 86 -4.48 -3.40 -17.79
C SER A 86 -5.02 -3.60 -19.20
N SER A 87 -5.90 -2.73 -19.66
CA SER A 87 -5.82 -2.18 -21.02
C SER A 87 -7.09 -1.37 -21.35
N THR A 88 -7.14 -0.17 -20.80
CA THR A 88 -7.45 0.99 -21.64
C THR A 88 -6.54 2.08 -21.10
N ALA A 89 -5.32 2.14 -21.64
CA ALA A 89 -4.35 3.14 -21.25
C ALA A 89 -4.93 4.52 -21.60
N SER A 90 -5.53 5.17 -20.60
CA SER A 90 -5.87 6.58 -20.68
C SER A 90 -4.63 7.35 -21.12
N SER A 91 -4.76 8.35 -22.00
CA SER A 91 -3.61 9.14 -22.45
C SER A 91 -2.84 9.70 -21.25
N PHE A 92 -1.51 9.81 -21.35
CA PHE A 92 -0.66 10.32 -20.28
C PHE A 92 -1.19 11.64 -19.70
N PHE A 93 -1.68 12.53 -20.55
CA PHE A 93 -2.26 13.82 -20.13
C PHE A 93 -3.56 13.67 -19.34
N THR A 94 -4.40 12.71 -19.71
CA THR A 94 -5.65 12.42 -18.99
C THR A 94 -5.36 11.84 -17.61
N GLN A 95 -4.36 10.95 -17.51
CA GLN A 95 -3.89 10.42 -16.23
C GLN A 95 -3.28 11.53 -15.36
N MET A 96 -2.39 12.34 -15.93
CA MET A 96 -1.76 13.47 -15.24
C MET A 96 -2.80 14.48 -14.74
N SER A 97 -3.77 14.86 -15.57
CA SER A 97 -4.82 15.80 -15.16
C SER A 97 -5.71 15.23 -14.05
N CYS A 98 -6.06 13.94 -14.12
CA CYS A 98 -6.82 13.27 -13.08
C CYS A 98 -6.05 13.24 -11.75
N LEU A 99 -4.76 12.89 -11.79
CA LEU A 99 -3.89 12.87 -10.62
C LEU A 99 -3.70 14.27 -10.04
N LEU A 100 -3.42 15.28 -10.86
CA LEU A 100 -3.32 16.67 -10.43
C LEU A 100 -4.61 17.15 -9.76
N LYS A 101 -5.78 16.86 -10.33
CA LYS A 101 -7.07 17.20 -9.73
C LYS A 101 -7.24 16.52 -8.37
N ARG A 102 -6.90 15.24 -8.27
CA ARG A 102 -6.98 14.48 -7.01
C ARG A 102 -6.03 15.05 -5.96
N THR A 103 -4.78 15.31 -6.31
CA THR A 103 -3.76 15.89 -5.42
C THR A 103 -4.17 17.29 -4.98
N PHE A 104 -4.69 18.11 -5.88
CA PHE A 104 -5.18 19.45 -5.54
C PHE A 104 -6.36 19.41 -4.57
N LEU A 105 -7.35 18.54 -4.81
CA LEU A 105 -8.46 18.35 -3.88
C LEU A 105 -7.99 17.83 -2.51
N ASN A 106 -7.01 16.92 -2.49
CA ASN A 106 -6.41 16.41 -1.26
C ASN A 106 -5.69 17.51 -0.48
N LEU A 107 -4.93 18.36 -1.19
CA LEU A 107 -4.22 19.51 -0.63
C LEU A 107 -5.18 20.51 0.03
N VAL A 108 -6.30 20.80 -0.65
CA VAL A 108 -7.34 21.70 -0.13
C VAL A 108 -8.08 21.08 1.06
N ARG A 109 -8.31 19.76 1.06
CA ARG A 109 -9.05 19.05 2.13
C ARG A 109 -8.19 18.75 3.36
N SER A 110 -6.88 18.60 3.19
CA SER A 110 -5.90 18.35 4.24
C SER A 110 -4.83 19.46 4.28
N PRO A 111 -5.20 20.70 4.67
CA PRO A 111 -4.36 21.87 4.55
C PRO A 111 -3.24 21.97 5.59
N GLN A 112 -3.18 21.07 6.58
CA GLN A 112 -2.43 21.31 7.82
C GLN A 112 -0.94 21.61 7.58
N ALA A 113 -0.28 20.93 6.64
CA ALA A 113 1.12 21.16 6.34
C ALA A 113 1.34 22.33 5.35
N SER A 114 0.64 22.33 4.22
CA SER A 114 0.90 23.29 3.14
C SER A 114 0.37 24.70 3.42
N VAL A 115 -0.76 24.84 4.12
CA VAL A 115 -1.27 26.16 4.51
C VAL A 115 -0.41 26.77 5.61
N ALA A 116 0.04 25.96 6.57
CA ALA A 116 0.96 26.43 7.62
C ALA A 116 2.26 26.96 7.01
N GLN A 117 2.82 26.23 6.04
CA GLN A 117 4.05 26.67 5.36
C GLN A 117 3.84 27.97 4.58
N LEU A 118 2.75 28.09 3.81
CA LEU A 118 2.42 29.34 3.09
C LEU A 118 2.25 30.52 4.05
N LEU A 119 1.58 30.31 5.19
CA LEU A 119 1.34 31.34 6.19
C LEU A 119 2.65 31.80 6.85
N VAL A 120 3.55 30.86 7.20
CA VAL A 120 4.87 31.19 7.75
C VAL A 120 5.71 31.97 6.74
N THR A 121 5.74 31.54 5.47
CA THR A 121 6.45 32.25 4.41
C THR A 121 5.89 33.66 4.19
N LEU A 122 4.56 33.83 4.22
CA LEU A 122 3.90 35.13 4.09
C LEU A 122 4.25 36.07 5.24
N ILE A 123 4.17 35.59 6.49
CA ILE A 123 4.51 36.38 7.68
C ILE A 123 5.98 36.80 7.63
N LEU A 124 6.89 35.87 7.31
CA LEU A 124 8.31 36.20 7.21
C LEU A 124 8.56 37.22 6.10
N GLY A 125 7.90 37.08 4.95
CA GLY A 125 7.96 38.05 3.86
C GLY A 125 7.48 39.45 4.27
N LEU A 126 6.39 39.54 5.05
CA LEU A 126 5.92 40.81 5.60
C LEU A 126 6.90 41.42 6.60
N ILE A 127 7.50 40.60 7.48
CA ILE A 127 8.51 41.06 8.44
C ILE A 127 9.74 41.61 7.69
N VAL A 128 10.25 40.87 6.71
CA VAL A 128 11.40 41.31 5.90
C VAL A 128 11.05 42.59 5.12
N GLY A 129 9.85 42.64 4.52
CA GLY A 129 9.37 43.84 3.82
C GLY A 129 9.22 45.06 4.74
N ALA A 130 8.85 44.85 6.01
CA ALA A 130 8.77 45.91 7.01
C ALA A 130 10.16 46.37 7.50
N ILE A 131 11.12 45.45 7.68
CA ILE A 131 12.50 45.78 8.08
C ILE A 131 13.20 46.62 7.01
N PHE A 132 12.95 46.29 5.74
CA PHE A 132 13.54 46.95 4.59
C PHE A 132 12.57 47.97 3.94
N PHE A 133 11.64 48.50 4.73
CA PHE A 133 10.71 49.52 4.26
C PHE A 133 11.45 50.86 4.06
N ASP A 134 11.13 51.55 2.97
CA ASP A 134 11.63 52.90 2.65
C ASP A 134 13.17 53.03 2.59
N ILE A 135 13.80 52.24 1.72
CA ILE A 135 15.25 52.29 1.51
C ILE A 135 15.64 53.51 0.65
N SER A 136 16.47 54.40 1.21
CA SER A 136 17.09 55.52 0.51
C SER A 136 18.01 55.11 -0.65
N ASP A 137 18.15 55.93 -1.69
CA ASP A 137 19.02 55.66 -2.85
C ASP A 137 20.50 56.05 -2.62
N ASP A 138 21.07 55.62 -1.50
CA ASP A 138 22.50 55.77 -1.18
C ASP A 138 23.23 54.41 -1.28
N VAL A 139 24.56 54.41 -1.20
CA VAL A 139 25.41 53.22 -1.09
C VAL A 139 24.94 52.29 0.03
N SER A 140 24.53 52.85 1.18
CA SER A 140 23.91 52.08 2.27
C SER A 140 22.57 51.45 1.86
N GLY A 141 21.79 52.13 1.03
CA GLY A 141 20.54 51.61 0.50
C GLY A 141 20.71 50.47 -0.51
N ILE A 142 21.75 50.53 -1.35
CA ILE A 142 22.11 49.40 -2.23
C ILE A 142 22.41 48.16 -1.39
N GLN A 143 23.16 48.30 -0.29
CA GLN A 143 23.44 47.20 0.63
C GLN A 143 22.16 46.63 1.25
N ASN A 144 21.21 47.47 1.67
CA ASN A 144 19.91 47.04 2.20
C ASN A 144 19.07 46.31 1.15
N ARG A 145 19.05 46.76 -0.11
CA ARG A 145 18.35 46.07 -1.21
C ARG A 145 18.94 44.69 -1.50
N VAL A 146 20.27 44.58 -1.51
CA VAL A 146 20.96 43.28 -1.67
C VAL A 146 20.66 42.36 -0.47
N GLY A 147 20.67 42.89 0.75
CA GLY A 147 20.29 42.16 1.96
C GLY A 147 18.86 41.62 1.90
N ALA A 148 17.90 42.43 1.46
CA ALA A 148 16.52 42.01 1.27
C ALA A 148 16.40 40.86 0.25
N MET A 149 17.03 40.98 -0.92
CA MET A 149 17.04 39.93 -1.94
C MET A 149 17.69 38.63 -1.44
N PHE A 150 18.76 38.74 -0.65
CA PHE A 150 19.41 37.60 -0.01
C PHE A 150 18.48 36.88 0.98
N PHE A 151 17.78 37.63 1.84
CA PHE A 151 16.81 37.06 2.78
C PHE A 151 15.63 36.39 2.06
N LEU A 152 15.08 37.01 1.00
CA LEU A 152 14.02 36.42 0.19
C LEU A 152 14.47 35.11 -0.45
N THR A 153 15.64 35.11 -1.09
CA THR A 153 16.17 33.92 -1.78
C THR A 153 16.45 32.79 -0.80
N THR A 154 17.09 33.11 0.33
CA THR A 154 17.39 32.14 1.38
C THR A 154 16.11 31.52 1.97
N ASN A 155 15.10 32.34 2.26
CA ASN A 155 13.80 31.86 2.72
C ASN A 155 13.12 30.92 1.70
N GLN A 156 13.20 31.26 0.41
CA GLN A 156 12.66 30.41 -0.65
C GLN A 156 13.42 29.07 -0.78
N CYS A 157 14.74 29.09 -0.62
CA CYS A 157 15.56 27.87 -0.59
C CYS A 157 15.15 26.95 0.57
N PHE A 158 15.01 27.48 1.79
CA PHE A 158 14.56 26.69 2.94
C PHE A 158 13.13 26.19 2.78
N GLY A 159 12.21 27.00 2.26
CA GLY A 159 10.84 26.56 1.96
C GLY A 159 10.78 25.41 0.96
N SER A 160 11.72 25.37 0.00
CA SER A 160 11.80 24.28 -0.97
C SER A 160 12.25 22.94 -0.35
N LEU A 161 13.00 22.96 0.76
CA LEU A 161 13.42 21.74 1.47
C LEU A 161 12.22 21.00 2.08
N SER A 162 11.20 21.70 2.58
CA SER A 162 10.02 21.05 3.16
C SER A 162 9.22 20.23 2.15
N ALA A 163 9.33 20.52 0.85
CA ALA A 163 8.72 19.70 -0.20
C ALA A 163 9.36 18.31 -0.32
N VAL A 164 10.65 18.18 0.02
CA VAL A 164 11.36 16.90 0.07
C VAL A 164 10.81 16.02 1.19
N ASP A 165 10.59 16.61 2.38
CA ASP A 165 10.00 15.89 3.52
C ASP A 165 8.59 15.37 3.21
N LEU A 166 7.76 16.18 2.55
CA LEU A 166 6.43 15.77 2.10
C LEU A 166 6.49 14.60 1.11
N PHE A 167 7.43 14.66 0.15
CA PHE A 167 7.62 13.59 -0.82
C PHE A 167 8.06 12.27 -0.16
N ILE A 168 8.94 12.33 0.85
CA ILE A 168 9.37 11.15 1.60
C ILE A 168 8.20 10.51 2.35
N GLN A 169 7.32 11.31 2.95
CA GLN A 169 6.14 10.80 3.65
C GLN A 169 5.14 10.13 2.69
N GLU A 170 4.82 10.78 1.57
CA GLU A 170 3.91 10.24 0.56
C GLU A 170 4.49 8.98 -0.10
N LYS A 171 5.80 8.91 -0.35
CA LYS A 171 6.45 7.72 -0.93
C LYS A 171 6.16 6.44 -0.16
N LYS A 172 6.03 6.49 1.17
CA LYS A 172 5.71 5.31 2.01
C LYS A 172 4.34 4.70 1.69
N ILE A 173 3.42 5.48 1.13
CA ILE A 173 2.07 5.03 0.77
C ILE A 173 2.07 4.28 -0.58
N PHE A 174 3.12 4.46 -1.39
CA PHE A 174 3.25 3.90 -2.74
C PHE A 174 4.19 2.69 -2.84
N VAL A 175 4.79 2.23 -1.73
CA VAL A 175 5.60 1.00 -1.63
C VAL A 175 4.84 -0.03 -0.79
#